data_AF-A0A2I9ELY0-F1
#
_entry.id   AF-A0A2I9ELY0-F1
#
_cell.length_a   1.000
_cell.length_b   1.000
_cell.length_c   1.000
_cell.angle_alpha   90.00
_cell.angle_beta   90.00
_cell.angle_gamma   90.00
#
_symmetry.space_group_name_H-M   'P 1'
#
loop_
_entity.id
_entity.type
_entity.pdbx_description
1 polymer ?
#
loop_
_entity_poly.entity_id
_entity_poly.type
_entity_poly.pdbx_seq_one_letter_code
_entity_poly.pdbx_strand_id
1 'polypeptide(L)'
;MDYFEKHIRDNKALFDEHKADRAKMWAKIESELSNTKPKVVPLWKSPLFRVAASIVLVLLLTSLIGITVYGGYQSDGQNSVVSQELLDIDMHYSNLVQHQVQLVKDHPDLSQEDKDEFLSFMDELDEEYGVLKLEMKKNLGNERVLEAIIGNYKKRIELIENLLRQINDSKMINDDYGYTL
;
A
#
# COMPACT_ATOMS: atom_id res chain seq x y z
N MET A 1 74.74 -65.25 12.09
CA MET A 1 74.86 -63.79 12.17
C MET A 1 75.17 -63.28 10.78
N ASP A 2 74.33 -62.41 10.25
CA ASP A 2 74.47 -61.82 8.92
C ASP A 2 75.60 -60.76 8.92
N TYR A 3 76.26 -60.54 7.78
CA TYR A 3 77.36 -59.60 7.62
C TYR A 3 76.94 -58.17 7.98
N PHE A 4 75.70 -57.79 7.65
CA PHE A 4 75.14 -56.48 7.97
C PHE A 4 75.02 -56.26 9.49
N GLU A 5 74.53 -57.25 10.22
CA GLU A 5 74.35 -57.17 11.67
C GLU A 5 75.69 -56.98 12.38
N LYS A 6 76.73 -57.71 11.93
CA LYS A 6 78.09 -57.54 12.44
C LYS A 6 78.61 -56.13 12.15
N HIS A 7 78.40 -55.62 10.94
CA HIS A 7 78.85 -54.29 10.54
C HIS A 7 78.18 -53.17 11.36
N ILE A 8 76.87 -53.22 11.59
CA ILE A 8 76.17 -52.22 12.42
C ILE A 8 76.64 -52.28 13.87
N ARG A 9 76.88 -53.47 14.40
CA ARG A 9 77.30 -53.65 15.79
C ARG A 9 78.74 -53.16 16.03
N ASP A 10 79.65 -53.48 15.12
CA ASP A 10 81.07 -53.09 15.22
C ASP A 10 81.23 -51.56 15.05
N ASN A 11 80.30 -50.91 14.33
CA ASN A 11 80.30 -49.45 14.10
C ASN A 11 79.33 -48.68 15.00
N LYS A 12 78.66 -49.32 15.99
CA LYS A 12 77.62 -48.68 16.82
C LYS A 12 78.10 -47.37 17.46
N ALA A 13 79.36 -47.33 17.90
CA ALA A 13 79.95 -46.15 18.54
C ALA A 13 80.03 -44.92 17.60
N LEU A 14 80.12 -45.12 16.28
CA LEU A 14 80.13 -44.04 15.30
C LEU A 14 78.75 -43.37 15.13
N PHE A 15 77.67 -44.04 15.55
CA PHE A 15 76.31 -43.48 15.48
C PHE A 15 75.99 -42.55 16.66
N ASP A 16 76.77 -42.59 17.74
CA ASP A 16 76.55 -41.77 18.94
C ASP A 16 77.32 -40.43 18.92
N GLU A 17 78.06 -40.13 17.85
CA GLU A 17 78.89 -38.91 17.72
C GLU A 17 78.07 -37.61 17.65
N HIS A 18 76.86 -37.67 17.08
CA HIS A 18 76.00 -36.51 16.91
C HIS A 18 74.62 -36.76 17.52
N LYS A 19 74.36 -36.13 18.67
CA LYS A 19 73.01 -36.08 19.25
C LYS A 19 72.23 -34.94 18.61
N ALA A 20 71.02 -35.24 18.13
CA ALA A 20 70.13 -34.21 17.59
C ALA A 20 69.81 -33.16 18.67
N ASP A 21 70.07 -31.89 18.37
CA ASP A 21 69.70 -30.77 19.24
C ASP A 21 68.19 -30.57 19.20
N ARG A 22 67.51 -31.19 20.16
CA ARG A 22 66.05 -31.10 20.31
C ARG A 22 65.59 -29.66 20.52
N ALA A 23 66.36 -28.83 21.23
CA ALA A 23 65.98 -27.45 21.49
C ALA A 23 65.94 -26.63 20.20
N LYS A 24 66.97 -26.78 19.34
CA LYS A 24 67.01 -26.13 18.02
C LYS A 24 65.87 -26.58 17.10
N MET A 25 65.53 -27.87 17.11
CA MET A 25 64.41 -28.39 16.33
C MET A 25 63.08 -27.82 16.80
N TRP A 26 62.84 -27.81 18.13
CA TRP A 26 61.61 -27.26 18.70
C TRP A 26 61.48 -25.75 18.48
N ALA A 27 62.56 -24.99 18.59
CA ALA A 27 62.56 -23.55 18.30
C ALA A 27 62.15 -23.26 16.85
N LYS A 28 62.59 -24.09 15.89
CA LYS A 28 62.19 -23.96 14.49
C LYS A 28 60.71 -24.25 14.28
N ILE A 29 60.21 -25.33 14.89
CA ILE A 29 58.77 -25.70 14.84
C ILE A 29 57.90 -24.59 15.42
N GLU A 30 58.29 -24.02 16.56
CA GLU A 30 57.56 -22.92 17.22
C GLU A 30 57.54 -21.65 16.35
N SER A 31 58.65 -21.34 15.68
CA SER A 31 58.73 -20.21 14.75
C SER A 31 57.82 -20.36 13.52
N GLU A 32 57.61 -21.60 13.05
CA GLU A 32 56.74 -21.91 11.92
C GLU A 32 55.25 -21.93 12.32
N LEU A 33 54.92 -22.25 13.58
CA LEU A 33 53.54 -22.25 14.08
C LEU A 33 52.97 -20.84 14.33
N SER A 34 53.79 -19.89 14.78
CA SER A 34 53.32 -18.56 15.23
C SER A 34 52.87 -17.62 14.10
N ASN A 35 53.11 -17.98 12.83
CA ASN A 35 52.88 -17.09 11.68
C ASN A 35 51.55 -17.31 10.94
N THR A 36 50.69 -18.25 11.36
CA THR A 36 49.43 -18.54 10.65
C THR A 36 48.23 -17.92 11.36
N LYS A 37 48.18 -16.58 11.43
CA LYS A 37 46.91 -15.91 11.74
C LYS A 37 45.94 -16.17 10.58
N PRO A 38 44.75 -16.77 10.80
CA PRO A 38 43.80 -16.99 9.73
C PRO A 38 43.39 -15.64 9.13
N LYS A 39 43.60 -15.49 7.81
CA LYS A 39 43.22 -14.29 7.07
C LYS A 39 41.70 -14.25 6.93
N VAL A 40 41.01 -13.76 7.95
CA VAL A 40 39.57 -13.53 7.89
C VAL A 40 39.31 -12.27 7.07
N VAL A 41 38.63 -12.42 5.94
CA VAL A 41 38.11 -11.29 5.15
C VAL A 41 36.72 -10.96 5.68
N PRO A 42 36.52 -9.80 6.34
CA PRO A 42 35.20 -9.42 6.82
C PRO A 42 34.31 -9.06 5.62
N LEU A 43 33.39 -9.96 5.28
CA LEU A 43 32.47 -9.83 4.13
C LEU A 43 31.67 -8.51 4.15
N TRP A 44 31.37 -8.00 5.33
CA TRP A 44 30.63 -6.74 5.55
C TRP A 44 31.43 -5.48 5.20
N LYS A 45 32.76 -5.56 5.10
CA LYS A 45 33.62 -4.44 4.67
C LYS A 45 33.86 -4.42 3.16
N SER A 46 33.34 -5.39 2.41
CA SER A 46 33.47 -5.42 0.96
C SER A 46 32.49 -4.43 0.30
N PRO A 47 32.94 -3.56 -0.62
CA PRO A 47 32.05 -2.66 -1.35
C PRO A 47 31.03 -3.41 -2.20
N LEU A 48 31.33 -4.63 -2.66
CA LEU A 48 30.42 -5.47 -3.44
C LEU A 48 29.19 -5.90 -2.63
N PHE A 49 29.34 -6.11 -1.33
CA PHE A 49 28.23 -6.49 -0.45
C PHE A 49 27.22 -5.34 -0.29
N ARG A 50 27.71 -4.09 -0.27
CA ARG A 50 26.85 -2.89 -0.22
C ARG A 50 26.04 -2.72 -1.50
N VAL A 51 26.66 -2.96 -2.65
CA VAL A 51 25.98 -2.90 -3.96
C VAL A 51 24.89 -3.98 -4.05
N ALA A 52 25.20 -5.22 -3.68
CA ALA A 52 24.21 -6.31 -3.66
C ALA A 52 23.01 -5.97 -2.74
N ALA A 53 23.27 -5.43 -1.55
CA ALA A 53 22.21 -5.00 -0.64
C ALA A 53 21.30 -3.92 -1.24
N SER A 54 21.87 -2.93 -1.95
CA SER A 54 21.07 -1.89 -2.61
C SER A 54 20.19 -2.44 -3.74
N ILE A 55 20.67 -3.41 -4.52
CA ILE A 55 19.90 -4.02 -5.61
C ILE A 55 18.70 -4.79 -5.01
N VAL A 56 18.92 -5.57 -3.95
CA VAL A 56 17.85 -6.28 -3.25
C VAL A 56 16.83 -5.30 -2.68
N LEU A 57 17.27 -4.19 -2.09
CA LEU A 57 16.38 -3.15 -1.56
C LEU A 57 15.51 -2.54 -2.66
N VAL A 58 16.10 -2.18 -3.80
CA VAL A 58 15.37 -1.63 -4.94
C VAL A 58 14.36 -2.66 -5.46
N LEU A 59 14.77 -3.92 -5.63
CA LEU A 59 13.86 -4.98 -6.09
C LEU A 59 12.68 -5.18 -5.14
N LEU A 60 12.92 -5.19 -3.82
CA LEU A 60 11.86 -5.31 -2.83
C LEU A 60 10.91 -4.11 -2.86
N LEU A 61 11.44 -2.88 -2.95
CA LEU A 61 10.62 -1.68 -3.06
C LEU A 61 9.80 -1.68 -4.35
N THR A 62 10.40 -2.03 -5.49
CA THR A 62 9.68 -2.13 -6.77
C THR A 62 8.65 -3.26 -6.77
N SER A 63 8.91 -4.38 -6.09
CA SER A 63 7.97 -5.49 -5.98
C SER A 63 6.78 -5.12 -5.10
N LEU A 64 6.98 -4.40 -4.00
CA LEU A 64 5.90 -3.92 -3.14
C LEU A 64 5.00 -2.93 -3.89
N ILE A 65 5.60 -1.97 -4.59
CA ILE A 65 4.84 -1.01 -5.41
C ILE A 65 4.10 -1.75 -6.54
N GLY A 66 4.77 -2.67 -7.22
CA GLY A 66 4.19 -3.49 -8.27
C GLY A 66 2.99 -4.33 -7.80
N ILE A 67 3.05 -4.92 -6.61
CA ILE A 67 1.91 -5.65 -6.04
C ILE A 67 0.77 -4.71 -5.66
N THR A 68 1.02 -3.51 -5.16
CA THR A 68 -0.06 -2.55 -4.85
C THR A 68 -0.72 -1.94 -6.09
N VAL A 69 0.04 -1.73 -7.16
CA VAL A 69 -0.46 -1.13 -8.40
C VAL A 69 -1.07 -2.19 -9.32
N TYR A 70 -0.45 -3.37 -9.43
CA TYR A 70 -0.89 -4.43 -10.33
C TYR A 70 -1.69 -5.57 -9.65
N GLY A 71 -1.64 -5.68 -8.32
CA GLY A 71 -2.38 -6.71 -7.57
C GLY A 71 -3.90 -6.49 -7.51
N GLY A 72 -4.39 -5.33 -7.95
CA GLY A 72 -5.82 -5.07 -8.17
C GLY A 72 -6.39 -5.67 -9.47
N TYR A 73 -5.55 -6.18 -10.39
CA TYR A 73 -5.98 -6.69 -11.70
C TYR A 73 -6.33 -8.20 -11.70
N GLN A 74 -6.61 -8.78 -10.54
CA GLN A 74 -7.16 -10.14 -10.40
C GLN A 74 -8.57 -10.11 -9.78
N SER A 75 -9.43 -9.23 -10.26
CA SER A 75 -10.84 -9.21 -9.91
C SER A 75 -11.66 -9.19 -11.19
N ASP A 76 -12.61 -10.12 -11.30
CA ASP A 76 -13.53 -10.33 -12.42
C ASP A 76 -13.79 -9.08 -13.26
N GLY A 77 -13.67 -9.19 -14.58
CA GLY A 77 -13.95 -8.07 -15.52
C GLY A 77 -15.35 -7.46 -15.37
N GLN A 78 -16.28 -8.14 -14.71
CA GLN A 78 -17.59 -7.60 -14.36
C GLN A 78 -17.53 -6.61 -13.19
N ASN A 79 -16.68 -6.84 -12.19
CA ASN A 79 -16.48 -5.92 -11.07
C ASN A 79 -15.74 -4.66 -11.50
N SER A 80 -14.81 -4.77 -12.46
CA SER A 80 -14.13 -3.59 -13.01
C SER A 80 -15.10 -2.68 -13.77
N VAL A 81 -15.99 -3.25 -14.59
CA VAL A 81 -16.99 -2.46 -15.35
C VAL A 81 -17.98 -1.77 -14.40
N VAL A 82 -18.55 -2.48 -13.43
CA VAL A 82 -19.45 -1.88 -12.43
C VAL A 82 -18.76 -0.78 -11.62
N SER A 83 -17.50 -1.00 -11.22
CA SER A 83 -16.75 0.01 -10.48
C SER A 83 -16.50 1.27 -11.30
N GLN A 84 -16.34 1.13 -12.61
CA GLN A 84 -16.16 2.23 -13.54
C GLN A 84 -17.47 3.00 -13.75
N GLU A 85 -18.60 2.30 -13.93
CA GLU A 85 -19.93 2.93 -14.06
C GLU A 85 -20.29 3.75 -12.81
N LEU A 86 -19.99 3.24 -11.61
CA LEU A 86 -20.18 3.99 -10.36
C LEU A 86 -19.33 5.26 -10.34
N LEU A 87 -18.09 5.17 -10.83
CA LEU A 87 -17.15 6.29 -10.87
C LEU A 87 -17.65 7.38 -11.82
N ASP A 88 -18.17 6.99 -12.99
CA ASP A 88 -18.76 7.91 -13.95
C ASP A 88 -19.99 8.61 -13.35
N ILE A 89 -20.89 7.87 -12.69
CA ILE A 89 -22.06 8.44 -12.00
C ILE A 89 -21.62 9.44 -10.92
N ASP A 90 -20.67 9.08 -10.06
CA ASP A 90 -20.18 9.97 -9.01
C ASP A 90 -19.56 11.25 -9.58
N MET A 91 -18.85 11.14 -10.71
CA MET A 91 -18.28 12.29 -11.40
C MET A 91 -19.35 13.22 -11.97
N HIS A 92 -20.43 12.65 -12.51
CA HIS A 92 -21.53 13.41 -13.10
C HIS A 92 -22.42 14.09 -12.04
N TYR A 93 -22.75 13.42 -10.94
CA TYR A 93 -23.80 13.88 -10.03
C TYR A 93 -23.30 14.51 -8.74
N SER A 94 -22.12 14.16 -8.21
CA SER A 94 -21.68 14.67 -6.90
C SER A 94 -21.51 16.19 -6.88
N ASN A 95 -20.91 16.76 -7.92
CA ASN A 95 -20.73 18.20 -8.05
C ASN A 95 -22.07 18.94 -8.16
N LEU A 96 -23.03 18.36 -8.88
CA LEU A 96 -24.36 18.95 -9.04
C LEU A 96 -25.09 19.02 -7.70
N VAL A 97 -25.11 17.91 -6.96
CA VAL A 97 -25.74 17.82 -5.63
C VAL A 97 -25.06 18.78 -4.66
N GLN A 98 -23.72 18.78 -4.60
CA GLN A 98 -22.99 19.64 -3.68
C GLN A 98 -23.25 21.12 -3.94
N HIS A 99 -23.22 21.54 -5.21
CA HIS A 99 -23.52 22.91 -5.60
C HIS A 99 -24.97 23.30 -5.23
N GLN A 100 -25.92 22.41 -5.48
CA GLN A 100 -27.33 22.67 -5.20
C GLN A 100 -27.64 22.75 -3.70
N VAL A 101 -27.03 21.90 -2.87
CA VAL A 101 -27.11 22.02 -1.41
C VAL A 101 -26.59 23.38 -0.94
N GLN A 102 -25.51 23.87 -1.55
CA GLN A 102 -24.98 25.19 -1.21
C GLN A 102 -25.94 26.31 -1.59
N LEU A 103 -26.59 26.24 -2.76
CA LEU A 103 -27.61 27.21 -3.17
C LEU A 103 -28.76 27.30 -2.15
N VAL A 104 -29.20 26.16 -1.60
CA VAL A 104 -30.27 26.13 -0.59
C VAL A 104 -29.81 26.76 0.73
N LYS A 105 -28.61 26.41 1.20
CA LYS A 105 -28.03 26.97 2.43
C LYS A 105 -27.93 28.50 2.36
N ASP A 106 -27.46 29.00 1.24
CA ASP A 106 -27.18 30.43 1.04
C ASP A 106 -28.41 31.22 0.57
N HIS A 107 -29.55 30.57 0.31
CA HIS A 107 -30.73 31.26 -0.22
C HIS A 107 -31.33 32.23 0.82
N PRO A 108 -31.48 33.53 0.51
CA PRO A 108 -31.95 34.52 1.47
C PRO A 108 -33.44 34.41 1.76
N ASP A 109 -34.23 33.94 0.79
CA ASP A 109 -35.69 33.89 0.89
C ASP A 109 -36.23 32.62 1.58
N LEU A 110 -35.35 31.67 1.95
CA LEU A 110 -35.74 30.45 2.66
C LEU A 110 -35.66 30.65 4.16
N SER A 111 -36.70 30.21 4.89
CA SER A 111 -36.66 30.22 6.35
C SER A 111 -35.62 29.23 6.88
N GLN A 112 -35.14 29.44 8.10
CA GLN A 112 -34.18 28.51 8.71
C GLN A 112 -34.80 27.11 8.89
N GLU A 113 -36.10 27.04 9.19
CA GLU A 113 -36.82 25.77 9.36
C GLU A 113 -36.88 24.99 8.04
N ASP A 114 -37.22 25.65 6.92
CA ASP A 114 -37.24 24.99 5.60
C ASP A 114 -35.85 24.50 5.17
N LYS A 115 -34.80 25.25 5.52
CA LYS A 115 -33.41 24.85 5.26
C LYS A 115 -33.05 23.61 6.06
N ASP A 116 -33.35 23.61 7.35
CA ASP A 116 -33.02 22.49 8.25
C ASP A 116 -33.79 21.22 7.85
N GLU A 117 -35.08 21.36 7.49
CA GLU A 117 -35.90 20.26 6.98
C GLU A 117 -35.31 19.69 5.68
N PHE A 118 -35.03 20.54 4.68
CA PHE A 118 -34.41 20.09 3.43
C PHE A 118 -33.08 19.37 3.67
N LEU A 119 -32.20 19.94 4.51
CA LEU A 119 -30.90 19.36 4.81
C LEU A 119 -31.04 18.00 5.51
N SER A 120 -32.04 17.82 6.37
CA SER A 120 -32.29 16.53 7.02
C SER A 120 -32.63 15.42 6.01
N PHE A 121 -33.41 15.72 4.97
CA PHE A 121 -33.70 14.77 3.89
C PHE A 121 -32.47 14.48 3.04
N MET A 122 -31.61 15.48 2.82
CA MET A 122 -30.34 15.28 2.11
C MET A 122 -29.39 14.36 2.89
N ASP A 123 -29.31 14.53 4.21
CA ASP A 123 -28.49 13.69 5.08
C ASP A 123 -28.99 12.23 5.07
N GLU A 124 -30.30 11.99 5.08
CA GLU A 124 -30.89 10.64 4.94
C GLU A 124 -30.51 9.99 3.61
N LEU A 125 -30.59 10.74 2.51
CA LEU A 125 -30.19 10.26 1.19
C LEU A 125 -28.67 10.02 1.09
N ASP A 126 -27.85 10.77 1.83
CA ASP A 126 -26.40 10.54 1.98
C ASP A 126 -26.09 9.24 2.73
N GLU A 127 -26.82 8.96 3.80
CA GLU A 127 -26.69 7.71 4.53
C GLU A 127 -27.10 6.51 3.66
N GLU A 128 -28.25 6.58 2.98
CA GLU A 128 -28.72 5.54 2.05
C GLU A 128 -27.67 5.23 0.97
N TYR A 129 -27.10 6.28 0.37
CA TYR A 129 -26.03 6.14 -0.63
C TYR A 129 -24.78 5.46 -0.05
N GLY A 130 -24.39 5.80 1.18
CA GLY A 130 -23.27 5.14 1.87
C GLY A 130 -23.49 3.64 2.05
N VAL A 131 -24.71 3.23 2.39
CA VAL A 131 -25.11 1.81 2.48
C VAL A 131 -25.03 1.14 1.12
N LEU A 132 -25.58 1.75 0.06
CA LEU A 132 -25.53 1.22 -1.30
C LEU A 132 -24.09 1.01 -1.79
N LYS A 133 -23.16 1.93 -1.47
CA LYS A 133 -21.73 1.75 -1.77
C LYS A 133 -21.11 0.55 -1.07
N LEU A 134 -21.52 0.26 0.16
CA LEU A 134 -21.06 -0.92 0.88
C LEU A 134 -21.64 -2.21 0.30
N GLU A 135 -22.89 -2.18 -0.14
CA GLU A 135 -23.54 -3.31 -0.81
C GLU A 135 -22.91 -3.62 -2.17
N MET A 136 -22.56 -2.60 -2.95
CA MET A 136 -21.85 -2.74 -4.22
C MET A 136 -20.53 -3.52 -4.07
N LYS A 137 -19.81 -3.33 -2.96
CA LYS A 137 -18.55 -4.04 -2.67
C LYS A 137 -18.75 -5.51 -2.32
N LYS A 138 -19.96 -5.94 -1.96
CA LYS A 138 -20.27 -7.32 -1.58
C LYS A 138 -20.57 -8.23 -2.79
N ASN A 139 -20.50 -7.70 -4.03
CA ASN A 139 -20.65 -8.43 -5.30
C ASN A 139 -21.97 -9.21 -5.49
N LEU A 140 -23.05 -8.83 -4.79
CA LEU A 140 -24.37 -9.45 -4.93
C LEU A 140 -25.31 -8.49 -5.66
N GLY A 141 -25.58 -8.76 -6.94
CA GLY A 141 -26.58 -8.01 -7.71
C GLY A 141 -26.21 -6.56 -8.01
N ASN A 142 -24.94 -6.31 -8.36
CA ASN A 142 -24.37 -4.98 -8.60
C ASN A 142 -25.20 -4.09 -9.55
N GLU A 143 -25.83 -4.63 -10.58
CA GLU A 143 -26.70 -3.87 -11.49
C GLU A 143 -27.91 -3.26 -10.75
N ARG A 144 -28.53 -4.00 -9.84
CA ARG A 144 -29.65 -3.50 -9.01
C ARG A 144 -29.17 -2.45 -8.01
N VAL A 145 -27.98 -2.65 -7.44
CA VAL A 145 -27.39 -1.67 -6.53
C VAL A 145 -27.04 -0.38 -7.28
N LEU A 146 -26.53 -0.48 -8.51
CA LEU A 146 -26.28 0.66 -9.38
C LEU A 146 -27.57 1.42 -9.72
N GLU A 147 -28.65 0.71 -10.06
CA GLU A 147 -29.96 1.31 -10.29
C GLU A 147 -30.46 2.05 -9.04
N ALA A 148 -30.29 1.47 -7.85
CA ALA A 148 -30.63 2.13 -6.59
C ALA A 148 -29.78 3.39 -6.33
N ILE A 149 -28.50 3.38 -6.66
CA ILE A 149 -27.62 4.56 -6.56
C ILE A 149 -28.10 5.68 -7.50
N ILE A 150 -28.42 5.33 -8.75
CA ILE A 150 -28.98 6.29 -9.71
C ILE A 150 -30.32 6.84 -9.18
N GLY A 151 -31.16 5.97 -8.61
CA GLY A 151 -32.42 6.36 -7.97
C GLY A 151 -32.22 7.33 -6.82
N ASN A 152 -31.23 7.10 -5.95
CA ASN A 152 -30.89 8.02 -4.85
C ASN A 152 -30.47 9.40 -5.38
N TYR A 153 -29.62 9.47 -6.40
CA TYR A 153 -29.27 10.75 -7.04
C TYR A 153 -30.49 11.46 -7.65
N LYS A 154 -31.40 10.72 -8.31
CA LYS A 154 -32.65 11.30 -8.84
C LYS A 154 -33.52 11.90 -7.74
N LYS A 155 -33.70 11.20 -6.62
CA LYS A 155 -34.47 11.72 -5.48
C LYS A 155 -33.89 13.05 -4.96
N ARG A 156 -32.56 13.13 -4.83
CA ARG A 156 -31.88 14.37 -4.41
C ARG A 156 -32.18 15.52 -5.36
N ILE A 157 -32.07 15.28 -6.66
CA ILE A 157 -32.37 16.27 -7.70
C ILE A 157 -33.83 16.71 -7.61
N GLU A 158 -34.78 15.76 -7.49
CA GLU A 158 -36.21 16.06 -7.37
C GLU A 158 -36.51 16.90 -6.12
N LEU A 159 -35.90 16.61 -4.97
CA LEU A 159 -36.05 17.43 -3.77
C LEU A 159 -35.57 18.87 -4.01
N ILE A 160 -34.43 19.03 -4.67
CA ILE A 160 -33.86 20.34 -4.97
C ILE A 160 -34.77 21.11 -5.93
N GLU A 161 -35.24 20.46 -7.00
CA GLU A 161 -36.15 21.07 -7.97
C GLU A 161 -37.46 21.53 -7.32
N ASN A 162 -38.03 20.69 -6.45
CA ASN A 162 -39.26 21.02 -5.73
C ASN A 162 -39.07 22.22 -4.79
N LEU A 163 -37.96 22.28 -4.06
CA LEU A 163 -37.66 23.40 -3.16
C LEU A 163 -37.47 24.70 -3.95
N LEU A 164 -36.69 24.66 -5.04
CA LEU A 164 -36.48 25.83 -5.91
C LEU A 164 -37.78 26.31 -6.54
N ARG A 165 -38.66 25.39 -6.95
CA ARG A 165 -39.98 25.72 -7.48
C ARG A 165 -40.86 26.38 -6.43
N GLN A 166 -40.88 25.88 -5.20
CA GLN A 166 -41.64 26.48 -4.10
C GLN A 166 -41.20 27.92 -3.83
N ILE A 167 -39.89 28.20 -3.86
CA ILE A 167 -39.35 29.56 -3.73
C ILE A 167 -39.83 30.46 -4.87
N ASN A 168 -39.75 29.98 -6.11
CA ASN A 168 -40.10 30.76 -7.29
C ASN A 168 -41.61 31.01 -7.42
N ASP A 169 -42.43 30.00 -7.12
CA ASP A 169 -43.89 30.11 -7.10
C ASP A 169 -44.33 31.05 -5.97
N SER A 170 -43.65 31.02 -4.81
CA SER A 170 -43.89 31.98 -3.71
C SER A 170 -43.56 33.43 -4.10
N LYS A 171 -42.57 33.67 -4.97
CA LYS A 171 -42.31 35.01 -5.52
C LYS A 171 -43.45 35.48 -6.44
N MET A 172 -43.89 34.62 -7.35
CA MET A 172 -45.00 34.95 -8.28
C MET A 172 -46.30 35.27 -7.54
N ILE A 173 -46.61 34.57 -6.45
CA ILE A 173 -47.80 34.84 -5.63
C ILE A 173 -47.68 36.18 -4.89
N ASN A 174 -46.50 36.53 -4.36
CA ASN A 174 -46.32 37.81 -3.64
C ASN A 174 -46.33 39.04 -4.56
N ASP A 175 -45.94 38.91 -5.82
CA ASP A 175 -45.95 40.02 -6.80
C ASP A 175 -47.37 40.36 -7.32
N ASP A 176 -48.33 39.42 -7.26
CA ASP A 176 -49.70 39.62 -7.75
C ASP A 176 -50.60 40.41 -6.77
N TYR A 177 -50.28 40.41 -5.48
CA TYR A 177 -51.05 41.15 -4.46
C TYR A 177 -50.57 42.61 -4.25
N GLY A 178 -49.76 43.14 -5.16
CA GLY A 178 -49.23 44.51 -5.14
C GLY A 178 -50.13 45.60 -5.72
N TYR A 179 -51.46 45.39 -5.79
CA TYR A 179 -52.40 46.45 -6.20
C TYR A 179 -53.26 46.92 -5.02
N THR A 180 -53.01 48.18 -4.65
CA THR A 180 -53.72 48.99 -3.66
C THR A 180 -55.20 49.21 -4.00
N LEU A 181 -56.05 49.18 -2.96
CA LEU A 181 -56.91 50.31 -2.61
C LEU A 181 -56.85 50.54 -1.10
#